data_AF-A0A940T4A0-F1
#
_entry.id   AF-A0A940T4A0-F1
#
_cell.length_a   1.000
_cell.length_b   1.000
_cell.length_c   1.000
_cell.angle_alpha   90.00
_cell.angle_beta   90.00
_cell.angle_gamma   90.00
#
_symmetry.space_group_name_H-M   'P 1'
#
loop_
_entity.id
_entity.type
_entity.pdbx_description
1 polymer ?
#
loop_
_entity_poly.entity_id
_entity_poly.type
_entity_poly.pdbx_seq_one_letter_code
_entity_poly.pdbx_strand_id
1 'polypeptide(L)'
;MSAAALVGCVAAALCIGVPVLAASSHLVTAHRVTGAADAAALAAADALAGWLDGDPCDNAAEVAVSVDATIAQCDIEQASGDVRVVLRVSTPIGEVTARSRAGGVPAAGGGASGTPVSGGPGGGAAAGHWVWPATGRGIAQGFHDGLSIDLNAPLGSALLAPFDGVIVAAGPDGGQIPAVCRATPAWWRGENETVIVRHEYAGHTLFSSHNHIAPGSTRALGLAVGDRVAAGSQVATAGMSGCTSGPHTHFTLSTRPENSFPDLNPFAFLTPP
;
A
#
# COMPACT_ATOMS: atom_id res chain seq x y z
N MET A 1 -48.57 25.09 -25.18
CA MET A 1 -48.78 24.51 -23.83
C MET A 1 -49.60 25.51 -23.03
N SER A 2 -50.62 25.05 -22.29
CA SER A 2 -51.38 25.96 -21.41
C SER A 2 -50.50 26.38 -20.23
N ALA A 3 -50.77 27.56 -19.65
CA ALA A 3 -50.04 28.04 -18.47
C ALA A 3 -50.10 27.02 -17.32
N ALA A 4 -51.23 26.33 -17.16
CA ALA A 4 -51.40 25.27 -16.16
C ALA A 4 -50.48 24.06 -16.38
N ALA A 5 -50.30 23.62 -17.63
CA ALA A 5 -49.39 22.51 -17.95
C ALA A 5 -47.93 22.88 -17.68
N LEU A 6 -47.53 24.11 -17.98
CA LEU A 6 -46.19 24.62 -17.66
C LEU A 6 -45.93 24.62 -16.15
N VAL A 7 -46.87 25.14 -15.37
CA VAL A 7 -46.77 25.17 -13.90
C VAL A 7 -46.68 23.76 -13.31
N GLY A 8 -47.47 22.80 -13.83
CA GLY A 8 -47.41 21.40 -13.40
C GLY A 8 -46.05 20.74 -13.67
N CYS A 9 -45.48 20.95 -14.85
CA CYS A 9 -44.16 20.42 -15.19
C CYS A 9 -43.04 21.03 -14.32
N VAL A 10 -43.09 22.34 -14.07
CA VAL A 10 -42.11 23.01 -13.19
C VAL A 10 -42.23 22.49 -11.76
N ALA A 11 -43.45 22.33 -11.24
CA ALA A 11 -43.67 21.79 -9.90
C ALA A 11 -43.14 20.35 -9.77
N ALA A 12 -43.43 19.47 -10.75
CA ALA A 12 -42.94 18.10 -10.75
C ALA A 12 -41.40 18.04 -10.82
N ALA A 13 -40.79 18.88 -11.68
CA ALA A 13 -39.34 18.96 -11.80
C ALA A 13 -38.67 19.42 -10.49
N LEU A 14 -39.25 20.39 -9.78
CA LEU A 14 -38.73 20.85 -8.49
C LEU A 14 -38.91 19.78 -7.39
N CYS A 15 -40.07 19.12 -7.34
CA CYS A 15 -40.36 18.06 -6.36
C CYS A 15 -39.40 16.86 -6.47
N ILE A 16 -38.88 16.55 -7.66
CA ILE A 16 -37.96 15.43 -7.88
C ILE A 16 -36.50 15.91 -7.89
N GLY A 17 -36.22 17.02 -8.57
CA GLY A 17 -34.86 17.51 -8.77
C GLY A 17 -34.17 17.94 -7.48
N VAL A 18 -34.89 18.64 -6.60
CA VAL A 18 -34.30 19.13 -5.34
C VAL A 18 -33.88 17.97 -4.41
N PRO A 19 -34.72 16.96 -4.14
CA PRO A 19 -34.29 15.80 -3.34
C PRO A 19 -33.14 15.00 -3.96
N VAL A 20 -33.13 14.81 -5.28
CA VAL A 20 -32.07 14.04 -5.96
C VAL A 20 -30.73 14.78 -5.84
N LEU A 21 -30.71 16.10 -6.07
CA LEU A 21 -29.50 16.90 -5.91
C LEU A 21 -28.99 16.90 -4.46
N ALA A 22 -29.91 17.00 -3.49
CA ALA A 22 -29.57 16.93 -2.08
C ALA A 22 -29.01 15.55 -1.66
N ALA A 23 -29.62 14.46 -2.10
CA ALA A 23 -29.13 13.11 -1.83
C ALA A 23 -27.76 12.86 -2.47
N SER A 24 -27.57 13.33 -3.70
CA SER A 24 -26.31 13.19 -4.44
C SER A 24 -25.18 13.97 -3.76
N SER A 25 -25.44 15.20 -3.31
CA SER A 25 -24.42 16.00 -2.61
C SER A 25 -24.02 15.36 -1.29
N HIS A 26 -24.98 14.81 -0.54
CA HIS A 26 -24.70 14.11 0.71
C HIS A 26 -23.85 12.84 0.51
N LEU A 27 -24.11 12.06 -0.54
CA LEU A 27 -23.29 10.88 -0.88
C LEU A 27 -21.87 11.27 -1.28
N VAL A 28 -21.71 12.34 -2.08
CA VAL A 28 -20.39 12.85 -2.45
C VAL A 28 -19.63 13.32 -1.21
N THR A 29 -20.29 14.03 -0.29
CA THR A 29 -19.67 14.41 0.99
C THR A 29 -19.27 13.19 1.81
N ALA A 30 -20.12 12.15 1.91
CA ALA A 30 -19.79 10.92 2.63
C ALA A 30 -18.54 10.22 2.08
N HIS A 31 -18.40 10.13 0.76
CA HIS A 31 -17.19 9.57 0.15
C HIS A 31 -15.95 10.43 0.40
N ARG A 32 -16.05 11.76 0.29
CA ARG A 32 -14.93 12.67 0.56
C ARG A 32 -14.47 12.59 2.01
N VAL A 33 -15.41 12.59 2.96
CA VAL A 33 -15.12 12.53 4.40
C VAL A 33 -14.52 11.17 4.78
N THR A 34 -14.90 10.09 4.10
CA THR A 34 -14.29 8.76 4.33
C THR A 34 -12.83 8.75 3.88
N GLY A 35 -12.52 9.21 2.66
CA GLY A 35 -11.13 9.30 2.19
C GLY A 35 -10.28 10.25 3.03
N ALA A 36 -10.88 11.36 3.51
CA ALA A 36 -10.21 12.28 4.42
C ALA A 36 -9.97 11.67 5.81
N ALA A 37 -10.87 10.82 6.31
CA ALA A 37 -10.67 10.13 7.57
C ALA A 37 -9.50 9.14 7.49
N ASP A 38 -9.33 8.43 6.37
CA ASP A 38 -8.16 7.55 6.14
C ASP A 38 -6.85 8.35 6.09
N ALA A 39 -6.84 9.46 5.35
CA ALA A 39 -5.68 10.34 5.27
C ALA A 39 -5.34 10.99 6.63
N ALA A 40 -6.36 11.40 7.40
CA ALA A 40 -6.19 11.98 8.73
C ALA A 40 -5.67 10.94 9.74
N ALA A 41 -6.14 9.69 9.66
CA ALA A 41 -5.63 8.60 10.49
C ALA A 41 -4.15 8.32 10.17
N LEU A 42 -3.77 8.29 8.90
CA LEU A 42 -2.37 8.10 8.47
C LEU A 42 -1.47 9.25 8.94
N ALA A 43 -1.88 10.51 8.73
CA ALA A 43 -1.11 11.66 9.18
C ALA A 43 -0.86 11.63 10.70
N ALA A 44 -1.87 11.22 11.48
CA ALA A 44 -1.73 11.04 12.92
C ALA A 44 -0.78 9.88 13.28
N ALA A 45 -0.92 8.73 12.61
CA ALA A 45 -0.05 7.57 12.85
C ALA A 45 1.41 7.85 12.47
N ASP A 46 1.64 8.59 11.39
CA ASP A 46 2.96 9.00 10.92
C ASP A 46 3.62 9.98 11.91
N ALA A 47 2.87 10.96 12.42
CA ALA A 47 3.35 11.85 13.49
C ALA A 47 3.65 11.09 14.79
N LEU A 48 2.80 10.13 15.15
CA LEU A 48 3.03 9.27 16.33
C LEU A 48 4.28 8.41 16.18
N ALA A 49 4.56 7.93 14.96
CA ALA A 49 5.76 7.16 14.64
C ALA A 49 6.99 8.04 14.33
N GLY A 50 6.87 9.37 14.41
CA GLY A 50 7.96 10.33 14.25
C GLY A 50 8.37 10.60 12.79
N TRP A 51 7.52 10.26 11.82
CA TRP A 51 7.73 10.56 10.39
C TRP A 51 7.29 11.97 10.01
N LEU A 52 6.30 12.50 10.73
CA LEU A 52 5.83 13.87 10.63
C LEU A 52 6.09 14.59 11.95
N ASP A 53 6.48 15.86 11.86
CA ASP A 53 6.60 16.73 13.03
C ASP A 53 5.19 17.15 13.54
N GLY A 54 5.10 17.46 14.83
CA GLY A 54 3.87 17.97 15.46
C GLY A 54 3.04 16.91 16.20
N ASP A 55 1.93 17.34 16.80
CA ASP A 55 1.04 16.44 17.52
C ASP A 55 0.21 15.58 16.53
N PRO A 56 0.04 14.27 16.79
CA PRO A 56 -0.76 13.40 15.92
C PRO A 56 -2.18 13.89 15.64
N CYS A 57 -2.88 14.41 16.64
CA CYS A 57 -4.26 14.86 16.46
C CYS A 57 -4.33 16.23 15.78
N ASP A 58 -3.32 17.08 15.94
CA ASP A 58 -3.22 18.33 15.19
C ASP A 58 -2.99 18.06 13.69
N ASN A 59 -2.10 17.12 13.36
CA ASN A 59 -1.88 16.68 11.97
C ASN A 59 -3.15 16.08 11.35
N ALA A 60 -3.90 15.27 12.11
CA ALA A 60 -5.21 14.77 11.67
C ALA A 60 -6.23 15.90 11.42
N ALA A 61 -6.24 16.92 12.29
CA ALA A 61 -7.13 18.06 12.17
C ALA A 61 -6.81 18.92 10.94
N GLU A 62 -5.53 19.09 10.59
CA GLU A 62 -5.12 19.81 9.38
C GLU A 62 -5.66 19.12 8.12
N VAL A 63 -5.57 17.79 8.06
CA VAL A 63 -6.16 17.00 6.96
C VAL A 63 -7.68 17.15 6.93
N ALA A 64 -8.36 17.13 8.09
CA ALA A 64 -9.81 17.31 8.16
C ALA A 64 -10.26 18.67 7.61
N VAL A 65 -9.53 19.76 7.93
CA VAL A 65 -9.83 21.11 7.46
C VAL A 65 -9.75 21.22 5.92
N SER A 66 -8.89 20.43 5.27
CA SER A 66 -8.75 20.44 3.80
C SER A 66 -10.02 20.04 3.04
N VAL A 67 -10.98 19.39 3.73
CA VAL A 67 -12.26 18.94 3.15
C VAL A 67 -13.48 19.54 3.87
N ASP A 68 -13.31 20.67 4.55
CA ASP A 68 -14.35 21.32 5.37
C ASP A 68 -14.92 20.40 6.48
N ALA A 69 -14.10 19.46 6.96
CA ALA A 69 -14.43 18.58 8.07
C ALA A 69 -13.76 19.04 9.37
N THR A 70 -14.31 18.54 10.48
CA THR A 70 -13.74 18.73 11.83
C THR A 70 -13.47 17.37 12.45
N ILE A 71 -12.44 17.30 13.29
CA ILE A 71 -12.17 16.09 14.07
C ILE A 71 -13.14 16.03 15.25
N ALA A 72 -14.00 15.01 15.25
CA ALA A 72 -14.93 14.75 16.35
C ALA A 72 -14.27 13.91 17.45
N GLN A 73 -13.33 13.03 17.10
CA GLN A 73 -12.59 12.19 18.03
C GLN A 73 -11.23 11.82 17.45
N CYS A 74 -10.22 11.72 18.31
CA CYS A 74 -8.87 11.28 17.99
C CYS A 74 -8.33 10.47 19.18
N ASP A 75 -8.26 9.15 19.04
CA ASP A 75 -7.77 8.25 20.09
C ASP A 75 -6.41 7.69 19.67
N ILE A 76 -5.42 7.82 20.55
CA ILE A 76 -4.06 7.33 20.34
C ILE A 76 -3.75 6.25 21.36
N GLU A 77 -3.38 5.07 20.88
CA GLU A 77 -2.86 3.98 21.70
C GLU A 77 -1.33 3.92 21.55
N GLN A 78 -0.62 4.62 22.43
CA GLN A 78 0.83 4.78 22.34
C GLN A 78 1.58 3.43 22.38
N ALA A 79 1.05 2.42 23.09
CA ALA A 79 1.71 1.13 23.24
C ALA A 79 1.73 0.28 21.95
N SER A 80 0.67 0.40 21.14
CA SER A 80 0.59 -0.30 19.85
C SER A 80 0.95 0.61 18.68
N GLY A 81 0.99 1.92 18.86
CA GLY A 81 1.10 2.88 17.77
C GLY A 81 -0.17 2.95 16.93
N ASP A 82 -1.33 2.60 17.51
CA ASP A 82 -2.63 2.64 16.84
C ASP A 82 -3.31 4.00 17.03
N VAL A 83 -3.87 4.57 15.96
CA VAL A 83 -4.62 5.83 15.99
C VAL A 83 -5.98 5.62 15.36
N ARG A 84 -7.04 6.07 16.04
CA ARG A 84 -8.41 6.10 15.52
C ARG A 84 -8.92 7.52 15.46
N VAL A 85 -9.50 7.90 14.33
CA VAL A 85 -10.07 9.24 14.13
C VAL A 85 -11.53 9.13 13.71
N VAL A 86 -12.33 10.11 14.12
CA VAL A 86 -13.69 10.31 13.64
C VAL A 86 -13.79 11.73 13.11
N LEU A 87 -14.10 11.87 11.82
CA LEU A 87 -14.35 13.15 11.18
C LEU A 87 -15.85 13.42 11.09
N ARG A 88 -16.21 14.71 11.09
CA ARG A 88 -17.58 15.19 11.01
C ARG A 88 -17.69 16.36 10.03
N VAL A 89 -18.69 16.30 9.15
CA VAL A 89 -19.12 17.40 8.28
C VAL A 89 -20.61 17.65 8.47
N SER A 90 -20.98 18.92 8.64
CA SER A 90 -22.39 19.34 8.65
C SER A 90 -22.85 19.65 7.22
N THR A 91 -23.94 19.01 6.79
CA THR A 91 -24.58 19.27 5.49
C THR A 91 -25.99 19.83 5.69
N PRO A 92 -26.61 20.46 4.66
CA PRO A 92 -27.97 20.99 4.76
C PRO A 92 -29.04 19.95 5.10
N ILE A 93 -28.78 18.66 4.90
CA ILE A 93 -29.75 17.57 5.12
C ILE A 93 -29.35 16.63 6.27
N GLY A 94 -28.26 16.91 6.98
CA GLY A 94 -27.80 16.09 8.09
C GLY A 94 -26.30 16.13 8.31
N GLU A 95 -25.85 15.42 9.33
CA GLU A 95 -24.45 15.27 9.66
C GLU A 95 -23.87 14.02 8.99
N VAL A 96 -22.67 14.15 8.42
CA VAL A 96 -21.89 13.06 7.86
C VAL A 96 -20.71 12.81 8.77
N THR A 97 -20.58 11.57 9.25
CA THR A 97 -19.43 11.13 10.04
C THR A 97 -18.70 10.01 9.33
N ALA A 98 -17.37 10.04 9.33
CA ALA A 98 -16.56 8.90 8.93
C ALA A 98 -15.54 8.59 10.02
N ARG A 99 -15.23 7.30 10.18
CA ARG A 99 -14.24 6.81 11.14
C ARG A 99 -13.16 6.06 10.38
N SER A 100 -11.93 6.22 10.81
CA SER A 100 -10.81 5.43 10.30
C SER A 100 -9.81 5.12 11.40
N ARG A 101 -8.93 4.17 11.10
CA ARG A 101 -7.89 3.67 11.99
C ARG A 101 -6.61 3.45 11.19
N ALA A 102 -5.47 3.89 11.71
CA ALA A 102 -4.16 3.64 11.16
C ALA A 102 -3.15 3.30 12.26
N GLY A 103 -2.14 2.50 11.92
CA GLY A 103 -1.10 2.06 12.86
C GLY A 103 -1.41 0.74 13.59
N GLY A 104 -0.64 0.45 14.64
CA GLY A 104 -0.68 -0.83 15.36
C GLY A 104 0.42 -1.81 14.97
N VAL A 105 1.32 -2.14 15.91
CA VAL A 105 2.12 -3.36 15.90
C VAL A 105 1.30 -4.45 16.60
N PRO A 106 1.10 -5.66 16.04
CA PRO A 106 0.64 -6.79 16.83
C PRO A 106 1.61 -7.00 17.99
N ALA A 107 1.10 -7.08 19.22
CA ALA A 107 1.91 -7.14 20.43
C ALA A 107 3.06 -8.15 20.32
N ALA A 108 4.29 -7.65 20.35
CA ALA A 108 5.50 -8.44 20.38
C ALA A 108 5.61 -9.14 21.74
N GLY A 109 5.43 -10.46 21.75
CA GLY A 109 5.73 -11.32 22.89
C GLY A 109 6.57 -12.51 22.43
N GLY A 110 7.89 -12.36 22.45
CA GLY A 110 8.84 -13.45 22.22
C GLY A 110 10.08 -13.00 21.46
N GLY A 111 11.10 -12.54 22.18
CA GLY A 111 12.36 -12.10 21.60
C GLY A 111 13.09 -13.20 20.83
N ALA A 112 13.80 -12.79 19.78
CA ALA A 112 14.83 -13.60 19.17
C ALA A 112 16.10 -12.75 19.01
N SER A 113 16.88 -12.70 20.08
CA SER A 113 18.33 -12.79 19.96
C SER A 113 18.64 -14.16 19.33
N GLY A 114 18.67 -14.21 17.99
CA GLY A 114 19.02 -15.40 17.23
C GLY A 114 20.35 -15.18 16.52
N THR A 115 21.41 -15.78 17.05
CA THR A 115 22.67 -16.03 16.33
C THR A 115 22.41 -16.70 14.97
N PRO A 116 23.28 -16.51 13.96
CA PRO A 116 23.09 -17.09 12.64
C PRO A 116 23.26 -18.61 12.73
N VAL A 117 22.20 -19.37 12.41
CA VAL A 117 22.29 -20.83 12.29
C VAL A 117 22.64 -21.16 10.86
N SER A 118 23.87 -21.62 10.68
CA SER A 118 24.31 -22.34 9.49
C SER A 118 23.81 -23.79 9.57
N GLY A 119 23.14 -24.26 8.52
CA GLY A 119 23.10 -25.68 8.15
C GLY A 119 21.79 -26.44 8.35
N GLY A 120 21.29 -27.04 7.26
CA GLY A 120 20.49 -28.27 7.28
C GLY A 120 19.10 -28.19 6.63
N PRO A 121 18.75 -29.10 5.69
CA PRO A 121 17.49 -29.08 4.97
C PRO A 121 16.38 -29.74 5.80
N GLY A 122 15.19 -29.13 5.83
CA GLY A 122 13.98 -29.75 6.35
C GLY A 122 13.38 -29.01 7.54
N GLY A 123 12.44 -28.12 7.24
CA GLY A 123 11.53 -27.52 8.20
C GLY A 123 10.37 -26.91 7.43
N GLY A 124 9.29 -27.69 7.26
CA GLY A 124 8.16 -27.32 6.42
C GLY A 124 7.50 -26.02 6.89
N ALA A 125 7.40 -25.06 5.98
CA ALA A 125 6.46 -23.96 6.11
C ALA A 125 5.05 -24.54 6.17
N ALA A 126 4.22 -24.00 7.06
CA ALA A 126 2.81 -24.34 7.13
C ALA A 126 2.18 -24.16 5.75
N ALA A 127 1.66 -25.24 5.18
CA ALA A 127 1.06 -25.25 3.86
C ALA A 127 -0.04 -24.17 3.77
N GLY A 128 0.18 -23.14 2.93
CA GLY A 128 -0.90 -22.38 2.32
C GLY A 128 -1.05 -20.90 2.65
N HIS A 129 -0.20 -20.25 3.46
CA HIS A 129 -0.33 -18.80 3.69
C HIS A 129 0.78 -18.00 3.00
N TRP A 130 0.39 -16.89 2.38
CA TRP A 130 1.32 -15.91 1.81
C TRP A 130 1.75 -14.93 2.90
N VAL A 131 3.05 -14.64 2.94
CA VAL A 131 3.68 -13.72 3.89
C VAL A 131 3.77 -12.34 3.26
N TRP A 132 3.62 -11.31 4.09
CA TRP A 132 3.86 -9.94 3.65
C TRP A 132 5.33 -9.78 3.19
N PRO A 133 5.60 -9.27 1.97
CA PRO A 133 6.91 -9.44 1.33
C PRO A 133 7.93 -8.34 1.70
N ALA A 134 7.67 -7.56 2.74
CA ALA A 134 8.61 -6.55 3.24
C ALA A 134 8.63 -6.56 4.77
N THR A 135 9.75 -6.18 5.36
CA THR A 135 9.80 -5.97 6.82
C THR A 135 8.95 -4.79 7.27
N GLY A 136 8.80 -3.77 6.42
CA GLY A 136 7.80 -2.71 6.58
C GLY A 136 6.40 -3.21 6.21
N ARG A 137 5.46 -3.14 7.16
CA ARG A 137 4.04 -3.47 6.92
C ARG A 137 3.26 -2.20 6.59
N GLY A 138 3.33 -1.75 5.34
CA GLY A 138 2.61 -0.58 4.85
C GLY A 138 2.55 -0.50 3.33
N ILE A 139 1.53 0.17 2.80
CA ILE A 139 1.38 0.48 1.38
C ILE A 139 1.82 1.92 1.15
N ALA A 140 2.82 2.12 0.29
CA ALA A 140 3.27 3.44 -0.15
C ALA A 140 2.41 3.94 -1.33
N GLN A 141 1.99 3.05 -2.23
CA GLN A 141 1.10 3.35 -3.35
C GLN A 141 0.23 2.14 -3.68
N GLY A 142 -1.05 2.38 -3.98
CA GLY A 142 -1.97 1.37 -4.48
C GLY A 142 -1.67 0.95 -5.92
N PHE A 143 -2.67 0.38 -6.61
CA PHE A 143 -2.48 -0.14 -7.97
C PHE A 143 -1.96 0.89 -8.97
N HIS A 144 -0.91 0.52 -9.68
CA HIS A 144 -0.38 1.22 -10.84
C HIS A 144 0.36 0.22 -11.75
N ASP A 145 0.80 0.65 -12.94
CA ASP A 145 1.58 -0.15 -13.90
C ASP A 145 1.12 -1.62 -14.04
N GLY A 146 -0.20 -1.84 -14.16
CA GLY A 146 -0.85 -3.14 -14.01
C GLY A 146 -1.55 -3.26 -12.65
N LEU A 147 -1.39 -4.42 -12.00
CA LEU A 147 -1.86 -4.66 -10.63
C LEU A 147 -0.71 -4.61 -9.58
N SER A 148 0.40 -3.95 -9.89
CA SER A 148 1.49 -3.79 -8.93
C SER A 148 1.13 -2.80 -7.83
N ILE A 149 1.83 -2.90 -6.71
CA ILE A 149 1.67 -2.02 -5.55
C ILE A 149 3.06 -1.61 -5.05
N ASP A 150 3.16 -0.42 -4.45
CA ASP A 150 4.38 -0.03 -3.76
C ASP A 150 4.21 -0.28 -2.28
N LEU A 151 5.18 -1.00 -1.72
CA LEU A 151 5.24 -1.31 -0.29
C LEU A 151 6.20 -0.35 0.39
N ASN A 152 5.86 0.06 1.61
CA ASN A 152 6.77 0.81 2.45
C ASN A 152 8.00 -0.07 2.76
N ALA A 153 9.14 0.33 2.22
CA ALA A 153 10.40 -0.37 2.37
C ALA A 153 11.51 0.68 2.54
N PRO A 154 11.83 1.06 3.79
CA PRO A 154 12.94 1.96 4.07
C PRO A 154 14.23 1.44 3.42
N LEU A 155 15.09 2.36 2.97
CA LEU A 155 16.40 2.01 2.40
C LEU A 155 17.15 1.04 3.32
N GLY A 156 17.64 -0.07 2.77
CA GLY A 156 18.37 -1.08 3.54
C GLY A 156 17.50 -2.11 4.26
N SER A 157 16.17 -1.96 4.27
CA SER A 157 15.26 -2.93 4.88
C SER A 157 15.19 -4.25 4.09
N ALA A 158 14.81 -5.33 4.78
CA ALA A 158 14.71 -6.64 4.16
C ALA A 158 13.43 -6.80 3.34
N LEU A 159 13.59 -7.33 2.14
CA LEU A 159 12.52 -7.74 1.22
C LEU A 159 12.43 -9.27 1.19
N LEU A 160 11.23 -9.81 1.38
CA LEU A 160 11.00 -11.19 1.75
C LEU A 160 10.27 -11.94 0.63
N ALA A 161 10.63 -13.21 0.42
CA ALA A 161 9.82 -14.10 -0.41
C ALA A 161 8.41 -14.24 0.19
N PRO A 162 7.33 -13.89 -0.53
CA PRO A 162 5.98 -13.97 0.02
C PRO A 162 5.47 -15.41 0.14
N PHE A 163 6.07 -16.34 -0.59
CA PHE A 163 5.74 -17.76 -0.56
C PHE A 163 6.97 -18.58 -0.89
N ASP A 164 6.96 -19.87 -0.55
CA ASP A 164 8.03 -20.80 -0.95
C ASP A 164 8.22 -20.74 -2.47
N GLY A 165 9.46 -20.78 -2.94
CA GLY A 165 9.72 -20.61 -4.36
C GLY A 165 11.16 -20.83 -4.79
N VAL A 166 11.40 -20.48 -6.05
CA VAL A 166 12.72 -20.54 -6.70
C VAL A 166 13.02 -19.19 -7.33
N ILE A 167 14.19 -18.62 -7.09
CA ILE A 167 14.62 -17.40 -7.76
C ILE A 167 14.81 -17.68 -9.25
N VAL A 168 14.11 -16.95 -10.11
CA VAL A 168 14.18 -17.11 -11.57
C VAL A 168 14.81 -15.92 -12.29
N ALA A 169 14.90 -14.77 -11.63
CA ALA A 169 15.70 -13.63 -12.07
C ALA A 169 16.25 -12.86 -10.87
N ALA A 170 17.46 -12.33 -10.98
CA ALA A 170 18.08 -11.45 -9.97
C ALA A 170 19.12 -10.55 -10.66
N GLY A 171 18.92 -9.24 -10.61
CA GLY A 171 19.80 -8.25 -11.25
C GLY A 171 19.03 -7.21 -12.07
N PRO A 172 19.71 -6.54 -13.02
CA PRO A 172 19.08 -5.58 -13.91
C PRO A 172 17.96 -6.23 -14.73
N ASP A 173 16.82 -5.58 -14.84
CA ASP A 173 15.65 -6.08 -15.58
C ASP A 173 15.72 -5.85 -17.10
N GLY A 174 16.74 -5.12 -17.57
CA GLY A 174 16.92 -4.77 -18.98
C GLY A 174 15.91 -3.75 -19.52
N GLY A 175 15.14 -3.11 -18.64
CA GLY A 175 14.17 -2.08 -18.97
C GLY A 175 14.81 -0.83 -19.56
N GLN A 176 14.08 -0.18 -20.48
CA GLN A 176 14.48 1.14 -20.98
C GLN A 176 14.14 2.23 -19.95
N ILE A 177 14.85 3.36 -20.00
CA ILE A 177 14.56 4.52 -19.13
C ILE A 177 13.09 4.94 -19.34
N PRO A 178 12.22 4.89 -18.31
CA PRO A 178 10.81 5.28 -18.45
C PRO A 178 10.64 6.73 -18.92
N ALA A 179 9.57 7.02 -19.66
CA ALA A 179 9.32 8.36 -20.19
C ALA A 179 9.28 9.43 -19.08
N VAL A 180 8.70 9.10 -17.93
CA VAL A 180 8.66 9.96 -16.75
C VAL A 180 10.07 10.30 -16.23
N CYS A 181 10.99 9.34 -16.21
CA CYS A 181 12.39 9.60 -15.79
C CYS A 181 13.21 10.34 -16.86
N ARG A 182 12.84 10.26 -18.13
CA ARG A 182 13.42 11.15 -19.16
C ARG A 182 12.96 12.60 -18.95
N ALA A 183 11.71 12.80 -18.55
CA ALA A 183 11.16 14.12 -18.23
C ALA A 183 11.60 14.64 -16.86
N THR A 184 11.93 13.74 -15.93
CA THR A 184 12.39 14.06 -14.57
C THR A 184 13.69 13.31 -14.26
N PRO A 185 14.84 13.78 -14.79
CA PRO A 185 16.12 13.07 -14.67
C PRO A 185 16.56 12.83 -13.21
N ALA A 186 16.12 13.67 -12.28
CA ALA A 186 16.41 13.54 -10.86
C ALA A 186 15.82 12.27 -10.21
N TRP A 187 14.88 11.59 -10.86
CA TRP A 187 14.30 10.31 -10.40
C TRP A 187 15.02 9.09 -10.96
N TRP A 188 15.89 9.28 -11.96
CA TRP A 188 16.64 8.18 -12.55
C TRP A 188 17.87 7.85 -11.70
N ARG A 189 18.00 6.58 -11.31
CA ARG A 189 19.03 6.08 -10.39
C ARG A 189 19.89 4.97 -11.00
N GLY A 190 19.89 4.86 -12.33
CA GLY A 190 20.49 3.75 -13.06
C GLY A 190 19.47 2.67 -13.44
N GLU A 191 19.94 1.55 -13.96
CA GLU A 191 19.08 0.41 -14.34
C GLU A 191 18.21 -0.05 -13.16
N ASN A 192 16.99 -0.51 -13.46
CA ASN A 192 16.15 -1.09 -12.42
C ASN A 192 16.66 -2.48 -12.07
N GLU A 193 16.90 -2.70 -10.79
CA GLU A 193 17.30 -3.99 -10.24
C GLU A 193 16.05 -4.69 -9.70
N THR A 194 15.96 -5.99 -9.96
CA THR A 194 14.83 -6.82 -9.58
C THR A 194 15.27 -8.17 -9.05
N VAL A 195 14.39 -8.80 -8.26
CA VAL A 195 14.42 -10.23 -7.99
C VAL A 195 13.03 -10.78 -8.27
N ILE A 196 12.96 -11.87 -9.05
CA ILE A 196 11.73 -12.56 -9.39
C ILE A 196 11.79 -13.97 -8.80
N VAL A 197 10.75 -14.37 -8.06
CA VAL A 197 10.60 -15.68 -7.45
C VAL A 197 9.41 -16.40 -8.08
N ARG A 198 9.61 -17.61 -8.58
CA ARG A 198 8.56 -18.51 -9.05
C ARG A 198 8.02 -19.34 -7.90
N HIS A 199 6.70 -19.40 -7.80
CA HIS A 199 5.94 -20.12 -6.79
C HIS A 199 5.06 -21.18 -7.44
N GLU A 200 4.84 -22.29 -6.74
CA GLU A 200 3.79 -23.26 -7.07
C GLU A 200 2.70 -23.15 -6.01
N TYR A 201 1.52 -22.68 -6.39
CA TYR A 201 0.41 -22.42 -5.48
C TYR A 201 -0.90 -22.95 -6.05
N ALA A 202 -1.57 -23.83 -5.31
CA ALA A 202 -2.84 -24.44 -5.70
C ALA A 202 -2.85 -25.08 -7.11
N GLY A 203 -1.72 -25.65 -7.55
CA GLY A 203 -1.58 -26.26 -8.88
C GLY A 203 -1.29 -25.28 -10.01
N HIS A 204 -1.04 -24.00 -9.67
CA HIS A 204 -0.68 -22.95 -10.62
C HIS A 204 0.74 -22.44 -10.34
N THR A 205 1.46 -22.12 -11.42
CA THR A 205 2.73 -21.41 -11.34
C THR A 205 2.47 -19.91 -11.32
N LEU A 206 2.94 -19.23 -10.28
CA LEU A 206 2.83 -17.79 -10.08
C LEU A 206 4.23 -17.19 -9.89
N PHE A 207 4.36 -15.89 -10.08
CA PHE A 207 5.62 -15.17 -9.93
C PHE A 207 5.42 -13.96 -9.02
N SER A 208 6.35 -13.74 -8.10
CA SER A 208 6.44 -12.48 -7.36
C SER A 208 7.71 -11.73 -7.74
N SER A 209 7.70 -10.40 -7.67
CA SER A 209 8.93 -9.62 -7.84
C SER A 209 9.05 -8.48 -6.85
N HIS A 210 10.29 -8.20 -6.45
CA HIS A 210 10.68 -6.93 -5.85
C HIS A 210 11.47 -6.12 -6.86
N ASN A 211 11.06 -4.86 -7.06
CA ASN A 211 11.77 -3.90 -7.90
C ASN A 211 12.26 -2.72 -7.05
N HIS A 212 13.09 -1.87 -7.65
CA HIS A 212 13.83 -0.80 -6.97
C HIS A 212 14.77 -1.34 -5.87
N ILE A 213 15.22 -2.60 -5.97
CA ILE A 213 16.08 -3.20 -4.94
C ILE A 213 17.49 -2.57 -4.96
N ALA A 214 18.24 -2.73 -3.89
CA ALA A 214 19.63 -2.27 -3.86
C ALA A 214 20.46 -3.12 -4.85
N PRO A 215 21.25 -2.48 -5.76
CA PRO A 215 22.04 -3.20 -6.76
C PRO A 215 22.93 -4.27 -6.14
N GLY A 216 22.86 -5.50 -6.68
CA GLY A 216 23.64 -6.64 -6.20
C GLY A 216 23.22 -7.21 -4.83
N SER A 217 22.13 -6.72 -4.21
CA SER A 217 21.73 -7.14 -2.86
C SER A 217 21.39 -8.63 -2.76
N THR A 218 20.68 -9.20 -3.72
CA THR A 218 20.40 -10.65 -3.76
C THR A 218 21.69 -11.48 -3.75
N ARG A 219 22.69 -11.08 -4.56
CA ARG A 219 24.00 -11.75 -4.57
C ARG A 219 24.76 -11.57 -3.25
N ALA A 220 24.66 -10.39 -2.63
CA ALA A 220 25.29 -10.11 -1.34
C ALA A 220 24.72 -10.99 -0.21
N LEU A 221 23.47 -11.44 -0.34
CA LEU A 221 22.85 -12.45 0.53
C LEU A 221 23.30 -13.89 0.24
N GLY A 222 24.18 -14.09 -0.76
CA GLY A 222 24.61 -15.41 -1.20
C GLY A 222 23.58 -16.16 -2.05
N LEU A 223 22.56 -15.46 -2.57
CA LEU A 223 21.49 -16.03 -3.38
C LEU A 223 21.76 -15.82 -4.88
N ALA A 224 21.30 -16.77 -5.68
CA ALA A 224 21.40 -16.76 -7.13
C ALA A 224 20.15 -17.35 -7.79
N VAL A 225 20.03 -17.14 -9.10
CA VAL A 225 19.00 -17.80 -9.92
C VAL A 225 19.13 -19.31 -9.80
N GLY A 226 18.01 -19.99 -9.54
CA GLY A 226 17.93 -21.43 -9.27
C GLY A 226 17.85 -21.79 -7.79
N ASP A 227 18.17 -20.86 -6.88
CA ASP A 227 18.09 -21.12 -5.45
C ASP A 227 16.64 -21.21 -4.97
N ARG A 228 16.41 -22.13 -4.03
CA ARG A 228 15.14 -22.26 -3.33
C ARG A 228 15.10 -21.31 -2.15
N VAL A 229 13.96 -20.64 -1.98
CA VAL A 229 13.69 -19.73 -0.87
C VAL A 229 12.40 -20.14 -0.18
N ALA A 230 12.39 -20.04 1.15
CA ALA A 230 11.18 -20.26 1.94
C ALA A 230 10.40 -18.96 2.09
N ALA A 231 9.10 -19.05 2.29
CA ALA A 231 8.26 -17.91 2.66
C ALA A 231 8.86 -17.18 3.87
N GLY A 232 8.95 -15.85 3.80
CA GLY A 232 9.56 -14.99 4.82
C GLY A 232 11.09 -14.93 4.80
N SER A 233 11.78 -15.71 3.95
CA SER A 233 13.22 -15.57 3.77
C SER A 233 13.54 -14.27 3.01
N GLN A 234 14.58 -13.56 3.44
CA GLN A 234 15.05 -12.38 2.73
C GLN A 234 15.61 -12.77 1.37
N VAL A 235 15.16 -12.09 0.31
CA VAL A 235 15.59 -12.31 -1.08
C VAL A 235 16.30 -11.12 -1.70
N ALA A 236 16.12 -9.93 -1.12
CA ALA A 236 16.79 -8.71 -1.53
C ALA A 236 16.82 -7.69 -0.37
N THR A 237 17.52 -6.59 -0.61
CA THR A 237 17.51 -5.42 0.25
C THR A 237 16.83 -4.27 -0.48
N ALA A 238 15.95 -3.54 0.21
CA ALA A 238 15.30 -2.36 -0.34
C ALA A 238 16.33 -1.30 -0.76
N GLY A 239 16.15 -0.76 -1.95
CA GLY A 239 17.06 0.22 -2.55
C GLY A 239 16.30 1.35 -3.21
N MET A 240 16.91 1.90 -4.25
CA MET A 240 16.39 3.00 -5.05
C MET A 240 16.80 2.87 -6.52
N SER A 241 17.07 1.65 -7.01
CA SER A 241 17.46 1.45 -8.42
C SER A 241 16.34 1.85 -9.37
N GLY A 242 16.64 2.13 -10.64
CA GLY A 242 15.60 2.43 -11.64
C GLY A 242 15.02 3.84 -11.53
N CYS A 243 13.72 3.94 -11.82
CA CYS A 243 12.99 5.20 -11.86
C CYS A 243 12.11 5.36 -10.61
N THR A 244 12.54 6.18 -9.64
CA THR A 244 11.81 6.33 -8.38
C THR A 244 12.04 7.71 -7.76
N SER A 245 10.99 8.26 -7.13
CA SER A 245 11.02 9.53 -6.40
C SER A 245 11.41 9.37 -4.92
N GLY A 246 11.26 8.18 -4.34
CA GLY A 246 11.55 7.92 -2.92
C GLY A 246 11.57 6.44 -2.55
N PRO A 247 12.08 6.07 -1.36
CA PRO A 247 12.24 4.67 -0.93
C PRO A 247 10.93 3.88 -0.88
N HIS A 248 10.88 2.79 -1.64
CA HIS A 248 9.82 1.78 -1.61
C HIS A 248 10.32 0.52 -2.33
N THR A 249 9.55 -0.56 -2.28
CA THR A 249 9.69 -1.65 -3.25
C THR A 249 8.43 -1.72 -4.10
N HIS A 250 8.60 -1.69 -5.41
CA HIS A 250 7.51 -1.94 -6.34
C HIS A 250 7.32 -3.44 -6.46
N PHE A 251 6.24 -3.93 -5.83
CA PHE A 251 5.95 -5.34 -5.66
C PHE A 251 4.91 -5.81 -6.68
N THR A 252 5.14 -6.98 -7.26
CA THR A 252 4.23 -7.56 -8.26
C THR A 252 3.89 -9.02 -7.94
N LEU A 253 2.69 -9.44 -8.36
CA LEU A 253 2.33 -10.85 -8.54
C LEU A 253 1.83 -11.06 -9.97
N SER A 254 2.32 -12.10 -10.65
CA SER A 254 2.03 -12.35 -12.07
C SER A 254 1.86 -13.83 -12.38
N THR A 255 1.08 -14.14 -13.41
CA THR A 255 1.03 -15.49 -14.02
C THR A 255 2.20 -15.76 -14.97
N ARG A 256 3.00 -14.73 -15.27
CA ARG A 256 4.15 -14.78 -16.18
C ARG A 256 5.45 -14.39 -15.45
N PRO A 257 6.63 -14.85 -15.91
CA PRO A 257 7.93 -14.50 -15.33
C PRO A 257 8.36 -13.08 -15.69
N GLU A 258 7.48 -12.11 -15.48
CA GLU A 258 7.63 -10.70 -15.88
C GLU A 258 7.27 -9.81 -14.68
N ASN A 259 8.04 -8.74 -14.48
CA ASN A 259 7.86 -7.75 -13.42
C ASN A 259 7.13 -6.47 -13.89
N SER A 260 6.71 -6.41 -15.15
CA SER A 260 6.00 -5.27 -15.74
C SER A 260 4.57 -5.65 -16.08
N PHE A 261 3.62 -4.75 -15.81
CA PHE A 261 2.18 -4.96 -16.05
C PHE A 261 1.65 -6.31 -15.50
N PRO A 262 1.89 -6.62 -14.22
CA PRO A 262 1.40 -7.85 -13.59
C PRO A 262 -0.13 -7.94 -13.62
N ASP A 263 -0.63 -9.18 -13.63
CA ASP A 263 -2.04 -9.53 -13.83
C ASP A 263 -2.73 -10.15 -12.61
N LEU A 264 -2.04 -10.28 -11.47
CA LEU A 264 -2.63 -10.77 -10.23
C LEU A 264 -2.70 -9.67 -9.17
N ASN A 265 -3.85 -9.57 -8.51
CA ASN A 265 -4.06 -8.67 -7.38
C ASN A 265 -3.29 -9.20 -6.15
N PRO A 266 -2.24 -8.51 -5.64
CA PRO A 266 -1.50 -8.96 -4.47
C PRO A 266 -2.35 -9.09 -3.21
N PHE A 267 -3.39 -8.26 -3.04
CA PHE A 267 -4.29 -8.32 -1.88
C PHE A 267 -5.21 -9.55 -1.87
N ALA A 268 -5.29 -10.31 -2.97
CA ALA A 268 -5.97 -11.61 -2.97
C ALA A 268 -5.15 -12.71 -2.29
N PHE A 269 -3.85 -12.47 -2.08
CA PHE A 269 -2.89 -13.43 -1.51
C PHE A 269 -2.34 -12.92 -0.18
N LEU A 270 -1.84 -11.69 -0.20
CA LEU A 270 -1.26 -11.03 0.96
C LEU A 270 -2.37 -10.63 1.92
N THR A 271 -2.18 -10.95 3.20
CA THR A 271 -2.98 -10.32 4.25
C THR A 271 -2.54 -8.85 4.35
N PRO A 272 -3.42 -7.88 4.06
CA PRO A 272 -3.09 -6.47 4.21
C PRO A 272 -2.60 -6.16 5.64
N PRO A 273 -1.79 -5.10 5.84
CA PRO A 273 -1.25 -4.74 7.13
C PRO A 273 -2.30 -4.58 8.21
#